data_AF-A0A2V7BPD2-F1
#
_entry.id   AF-A0A2V7BPD2-F1
#
_cell.length_a   1.000
_cell.length_b   1.000
_cell.length_c   1.000
_cell.angle_alpha   90.00
_cell.angle_beta   90.00
_cell.angle_gamma   90.00
#
_symmetry.space_group_name_H-M   'P 1'
#
loop_
_entity.id
_entity.type
_entity.pdbx_description
1 polymer ?
#
loop_
_entity_poly.entity_id
_entity_poly.type
_entity_poly.pdbx_seq_one_letter_code
_entity_poly.pdbx_strand_id
1 'polypeptide(L)' 'MATAKLSDVKLVLDAPHQFRSRRKPTEKALVAYFGAIQEFCRRATPAAWAHLVAASRQLHAVVKPEWEKRLKS' A
#
# COMPACT_ATOMS: atom_id res chain seq x y z
N MET A 1 5.20 22.10 -6.74
CA MET A 1 5.32 20.64 -6.93
C MET A 1 5.29 19.98 -5.55
N ALA A 2 4.39 19.01 -5.31
CA ALA A 2 4.39 18.27 -4.05
C ALA A 2 5.66 17.42 -3.99
N THR A 3 6.56 17.72 -3.06
CA THR A 3 7.80 16.99 -2.83
C THR A 3 7.51 15.66 -2.14
N ALA A 4 8.11 14.58 -2.63
CA ALA A 4 8.04 13.28 -1.96
C ALA A 4 8.67 13.38 -0.56
N LYS A 5 7.93 12.96 0.47
CA LYS A 5 8.42 12.96 1.85
C LYS A 5 9.08 11.63 2.17
N LEU A 6 10.14 11.66 2.98
CA LEU A 6 10.78 10.42 3.48
C LEU A 6 9.79 9.51 4.20
N SER A 7 8.81 10.08 4.90
CA SER A 7 7.70 9.35 5.53
C SER A 7 6.85 8.57 4.51
N ASP A 8 6.62 9.13 3.33
CA ASP A 8 5.85 8.47 2.28
C ASP A 8 6.67 7.35 1.63
N VAL A 9 8.00 7.54 1.48
CA VAL A 9 8.90 6.49 1.02
C VAL A 9 8.90 5.31 1.99
N LYS A 10 9.05 5.58 3.29
CA LYS A 10 8.99 4.54 4.32
C LYS A 10 7.65 3.79 4.27
N LEU A 11 6.54 4.50 4.19
CA LEU A 11 5.21 3.90 4.08
C LEU A 11 5.08 2.96 2.88
N VAL A 12 5.59 3.35 1.71
CA VAL A 12 5.52 2.52 0.50
C VAL A 12 6.37 1.25 0.67
N LEU A 13 7.56 1.36 1.24
CA LEU A 13 8.46 0.22 1.48
C LEU A 13 7.93 -0.74 2.55
N ASP A 14 7.27 -0.20 3.59
CA ASP A 14 6.69 -0.98 4.68
C ASP A 14 5.32 -1.58 4.33
N ALA A 15 4.79 -1.33 3.13
CA ALA A 15 3.48 -1.81 2.70
C ALA A 15 3.40 -3.35 2.80
N PRO A 16 2.37 -3.94 3.46
CA PRO A 16 2.29 -5.37 3.73
C PRO A 16 1.82 -6.17 2.50
N HIS A 17 2.55 -6.04 1.40
CA HIS A 17 2.24 -6.61 0.08
C HIS A 17 2.36 -8.15 0.03
N GLN A 18 3.01 -8.77 1.01
CA GLN A 18 3.08 -10.22 1.18
C GLN A 18 1.97 -10.78 2.07
N PHE A 19 1.10 -9.93 2.61
CA PHE A 19 0.06 -10.35 3.53
C PHE A 19 -0.98 -11.21 2.83
N ARG A 20 -1.11 -12.47 3.26
CA ARG A 20 -2.13 -13.39 2.73
C ARG A 20 -3.39 -13.30 3.56
N SER A 21 -4.49 -12.85 2.96
CA SER A 21 -5.83 -12.89 3.54
C SER A 21 -6.85 -13.36 2.51
N ARG A 22 -7.90 -14.05 2.97
CA ARG A 22 -9.06 -14.41 2.15
C ARG A 22 -10.18 -13.36 2.19
N ARG A 23 -9.97 -12.25 2.92
CA ARG A 23 -10.97 -11.18 3.01
C ARG A 23 -10.89 -10.30 1.76
N LYS A 24 -12.02 -10.20 1.05
CA LYS A 24 -12.16 -9.39 -0.18
C LYS A 24 -11.60 -7.96 -0.07
N PRO A 25 -11.76 -7.22 1.04
CA PRO A 25 -11.17 -5.89 1.17
C PRO A 25 -9.64 -5.89 1.08
N THR A 26 -8.99 -6.88 1.68
CA THR A 26 -7.53 -7.02 1.71
C THR A 26 -6.99 -7.39 0.34
N GLU A 27 -7.65 -8.33 -0.35
CA GLU A 27 -7.31 -8.69 -1.72
C GLU A 27 -7.42 -7.48 -2.67
N LYS A 28 -8.51 -6.71 -2.58
CA LYS A 28 -8.67 -5.48 -3.36
C LYS A 28 -7.57 -4.46 -3.08
N ALA A 29 -7.20 -4.27 -1.81
CA ALA A 29 -6.14 -3.33 -1.44
C ALA A 29 -4.76 -3.79 -1.94
N LEU A 30 -4.49 -5.11 -1.95
CA LEU A 30 -3.26 -5.67 -2.54
C LEU A 30 -3.22 -5.43 -4.04
N VAL A 31 -4.31 -5.72 -4.76
CA VAL A 31 -4.40 -5.48 -6.21
C VAL A 31 -4.20 -4.00 -6.52
N ALA A 32 -4.83 -3.10 -5.77
CA ALA A 32 -4.66 -1.65 -5.93
C ALA A 32 -3.20 -1.22 -5.71
N TYR A 33 -2.54 -1.72 -4.66
CA TYR A 33 -1.12 -1.46 -4.41
C TYR A 33 -0.23 -1.97 -5.54
N PHE A 34 -0.43 -3.20 -6.01
CA PHE A 34 0.35 -3.76 -7.12
C PHE A 34 0.13 -3.03 -8.44
N GLY A 35 -1.08 -2.56 -8.71
CA GLY A 35 -1.36 -1.70 -9.86
C GLY A 35 -0.62 -0.37 -9.76
N ALA A 36 -0.67 0.29 -8.61
CA ALA A 36 -0.03 1.57 -8.40
C ALA A 36 1.50 1.49 -8.45
N ILE A 37 2.12 0.43 -7.92
CA ILE A 37 3.58 0.26 -8.00
C ILE A 37 4.03 -0.05 -9.43
N GLN A 38 3.27 -0.84 -10.19
CA GLN A 38 3.55 -1.06 -11.61
C GLN A 38 3.42 0.24 -12.41
N GLU A 39 2.39 1.05 -12.14
CA GLU A 39 2.22 2.36 -12.78
C GLU A 39 3.40 3.29 -12.49
N PHE A 40 3.82 3.38 -11.23
CA PHE A 40 4.97 4.18 -10.82
C PHE A 40 6.27 3.70 -11.47
N CYS A 41 6.53 2.39 -11.48
CA CYS A 41 7.70 1.81 -12.13
C CYS A 41 7.69 2.03 -13.65
N ARG A 42 6.51 2.03 -14.29
CA ARG A 42 6.37 2.35 -15.71
C ARG A 42 6.67 3.83 -15.99
N ARG A 43 6.21 4.74 -15.12
CA ARG A 43 6.46 6.18 -15.26
C ARG A 43 6.47 6.88 -13.90
N ALA A 44 7.68 7.19 -13.42
CA ALA A 44 7.91 7.85 -12.13
C ALA A 44 7.54 9.35 -12.15
N THR A 45 6.25 9.64 -12.21
CA THR A 45 5.71 11.00 -12.12
C THR A 45 5.25 11.34 -10.70
N PRO A 46 5.14 12.64 -10.32
CA PRO A 46 4.58 13.02 -9.04
C PRO A 46 3.13 12.51 -8.82
N ALA A 47 2.34 12.41 -9.88
CA ALA A 47 0.98 11.87 -9.82
C ALA A 47 0.98 10.36 -9.52
N ALA A 48 1.81 9.59 -10.23
CA ALA A 48 1.97 8.16 -9.99
C ALA A 48 2.52 7.89 -8.58
N TRP A 49 3.43 8.72 -8.09
CA TRP A 49 3.91 8.66 -6.70
C TRP A 49 2.77 8.88 -5.70
N ALA A 50 1.97 9.93 -5.87
CA ALA A 50 0.84 10.21 -4.99
C ALA A 50 -0.19 9.06 -4.99
N HIS A 51 -0.43 8.45 -6.14
CA HIS A 51 -1.30 7.28 -6.28
C HIS A 51 -0.73 6.07 -5.50
N LEU A 52 0.56 5.77 -5.67
CA LEU A 52 1.23 4.69 -4.93
C LEU A 52 1.15 4.91 -3.42
N VAL A 53 1.43 6.12 -2.94
CA VAL A 53 1.33 6.46 -1.51
C VAL A 53 -0.10 6.24 -1.00
N ALA A 54 -1.13 6.67 -1.75
CA ALA A 54 -2.52 6.46 -1.36
C ALA A 54 -2.88 4.97 -1.27
N ALA A 55 -2.46 4.17 -2.24
CA ALA A 55 -2.68 2.72 -2.25
C ALA A 55 -1.97 2.02 -1.07
N SER A 56 -0.73 2.42 -0.75
CA SER A 56 -0.01 1.92 0.42
C SER A 56 -0.74 2.24 1.74
N ARG A 57 -1.24 3.47 1.91
CA ARG A 57 -2.03 3.85 3.12
C ARG A 57 -3.27 2.97 3.25
N GLN A 58 -3.99 2.76 2.15
CA GLN A 58 -5.18 1.91 2.16
C GLN A 58 -4.83 0.46 2.52
N LEU A 59 -3.74 -0.09 1.97
CA LEU A 59 -3.32 -1.45 2.28
C LEU A 59 -2.98 -1.61 3.77
N HIS A 60 -2.24 -0.68 4.37
CA HIS A 60 -1.99 -0.69 5.81
C HIS A 60 -3.27 -0.62 6.63
N ALA A 61 -4.19 0.28 6.28
CA ALA A 61 -5.45 0.46 7.00
C ALA A 61 -6.30 -0.81 7.02
N VAL A 62 -6.32 -1.55 5.89
CA VAL A 62 -7.11 -2.78 5.76
C VAL A 62 -6.43 -3.98 6.44
N VAL A 63 -5.10 -4.08 6.36
CA VAL A 63 -4.34 -5.19 6.95
C VAL A 63 -4.20 -5.08 8.48
N LYS A 64 -4.01 -3.87 9.01
CA LYS A 64 -3.80 -3.62 10.45
C LYS A 64 -4.79 -4.37 11.36
N PRO A 65 -6.12 -4.27 11.19
CA PRO A 65 -7.05 -4.99 12.06
C PRO A 65 -6.96 -6.52 11.93
N GLU A 66 -6.53 -7.04 10.78
CA GLU A 66 -6.34 -8.48 10.59
C GLU A 66 -5.05 -8.97 11.25
N TRP A 67 -3.98 -8.17 11.20
CA TRP A 67 -2.75 -8.43 11.95
C TRP A 67 -2.98 -8.45 13.45
N GLU A 68 -3.66 -7.43 13.98
CA GLU A 68 -3.99 -7.34 15.40
C GLU A 68 -4.84 -8.52 15.88
N LYS A 69 -5.75 -9.03 15.04
CA LYS A 69 -6.52 -10.25 15.34
C LYS A 69 -5.65 -11.50 15.38
N ARG A 70 -4.69 -11.66 14.47
CA ARG A 70 -3.77 -12.82 14.45
C ARG A 70 -2.84 -12.87 15.65
N LEU A 71 -2.37 -11.71 16.13
CA LEU A 71 -1.48 -11.62 17.29
C LEU A 71 -2.16 -11.93 18.63
N LYS A 72 -3.50 -11.84 18.67
CA LYS A 72 -4.32 -12.10 19.87
C LYS A 72 -4.93 -13.51 19.89
N SER A 73 -4.70 -14.29 18.83
CA SER A 73 -5.17 -15.68 18.68
C SER A 73 -4.05 -16.66 18.97
#